data_AF-A0A2D4Q0Z2-F1
#
_entry.id   AF-A0A2D4Q0Z2-F1
#
_cell.length_a   1.000
_cell.length_b   1.000
_cell.length_c   1.000
_cell.angle_alpha   90.00
_cell.angle_beta   90.00
_cell.angle_gamma   90.00
#
_symmetry.space_group_name_H-M   'P 1'
#
loop_
_entity.id
_entity.type
_entity.pdbx_description
1 polymer ?
#
loop_
_entity_poly.entity_id
_entity_poly.type
_entity_poly.pdbx_seq_one_letter_code
_entity_poly.pdbx_strand_id
1 'polypeptide(L)'
;RCPPPPPPPAPNKNAPRSRIIRVGTRKSQLARIQTDSVVEMLQVQHPHLRFEIVAMSTTGDRILDTALSKIGEKSLFTKELENALERDEVDLVVHSLKDLPTSLPPGFTIGAICKRENPHDAVVFHPKHAGKTLSSLPEKSVIGTSSLRRAAQLKRKFPRLQFKDIRGNLNTRLRGWGRKWPICC
;
A
#
# COMPACT_ATOMS: atom_id res chain seq x y z
N ARG A 1 -41.16 -12.84 55.53
CA ARG A 1 -39.90 -12.74 54.75
C ARG A 1 -40.24 -13.05 53.31
N CYS A 2 -40.06 -12.09 52.39
CA CYS A 2 -40.34 -12.31 50.97
C CYS A 2 -39.30 -13.26 50.37
N PRO A 3 -39.69 -14.18 49.46
CA PRO A 3 -38.73 -15.02 48.77
C PRO A 3 -37.81 -14.18 47.86
N PRO A 4 -36.55 -14.58 47.68
CA PRO A 4 -35.62 -13.87 46.82
C PRO A 4 -36.08 -13.92 45.35
N PRO A 5 -35.81 -12.87 44.57
CA PRO A 5 -36.15 -12.84 43.15
C PRO A 5 -35.40 -13.95 42.39
N PRO A 6 -36.00 -14.50 41.32
CA PRO A 6 -35.35 -15.54 40.52
C PRO A 6 -34.07 -14.98 39.86
N PRO A 7 -33.04 -15.83 39.68
CA PRO A 7 -31.81 -15.44 39.02
C PRO A 7 -32.08 -14.99 37.57
N PRO A 8 -31.27 -14.05 37.03
CA PRO A 8 -31.41 -13.61 35.65
C PRO A 8 -31.23 -14.80 34.68
N PRO A 9 -31.94 -14.79 33.54
CA PRO A 9 -31.84 -15.86 32.56
C PRO A 9 -30.39 -16.01 32.05
N ALA A 10 -29.95 -17.26 31.92
CA ALA A 10 -28.62 -17.58 31.42
C ALA A 10 -28.40 -16.98 30.01
N PRO A 11 -27.19 -16.47 29.71
CA PRO A 11 -26.89 -15.90 28.40
C PRO A 11 -27.12 -16.95 27.30
N ASN A 12 -27.89 -16.55 26.28
CA ASN A 12 -28.24 -17.39 25.15
C ASN A 12 -26.96 -17.81 24.38
N LYS A 13 -26.58 -19.09 24.47
CA LYS A 13 -25.40 -19.66 23.81
C LYS A 13 -25.49 -19.70 22.28
N ASN A 14 -26.66 -19.38 21.71
CA ASN A 14 -26.94 -19.35 20.27
C ASN A 14 -27.00 -17.94 19.67
N ALA A 15 -26.54 -16.90 20.36
CA ALA A 15 -26.28 -15.63 19.68
C ALA A 15 -25.20 -15.86 18.61
N PRO A 16 -25.41 -15.48 17.33
CA PRO A 16 -24.37 -15.61 16.32
C PRO A 16 -23.15 -14.86 16.81
N ARG A 17 -22.04 -15.57 17.05
CA ARG A 17 -20.76 -14.93 17.37
C ARG A 17 -20.49 -13.97 16.22
N SER A 18 -20.51 -12.66 16.48
CA SER A 18 -20.11 -11.68 15.48
C SER A 18 -18.65 -11.97 15.14
N ARG A 19 -18.43 -12.70 14.06
CA ARG A 19 -17.09 -13.09 13.63
C ARG A 19 -16.38 -11.81 13.20
N ILE A 20 -15.34 -11.45 13.94
CA ILE A 20 -14.46 -10.34 13.58
C ILE A 20 -13.54 -10.85 12.47
N ILE A 21 -13.45 -10.10 11.38
CA ILE A 21 -12.56 -10.35 10.26
C ILE A 21 -11.36 -9.41 10.39
N ARG A 22 -10.17 -9.98 10.58
CA ARG A 22 -8.92 -9.26 10.76
C ARG A 22 -8.27 -8.98 9.43
N VAL A 23 -8.01 -7.72 9.14
CA VAL A 23 -7.48 -7.23 7.87
C VAL A 23 -6.06 -6.73 8.08
N GLY A 24 -5.09 -7.46 7.55
CA GLY A 24 -3.68 -7.10 7.57
C GLY A 24 -3.34 -5.98 6.59
N THR A 25 -2.51 -5.03 7.03
CA THR A 25 -2.01 -3.95 6.18
C THR A 25 -0.62 -3.48 6.61
N ARG A 26 0.09 -2.78 5.71
CA ARG A 26 1.35 -2.12 6.05
C ARG A 26 1.09 -0.84 6.84
N LYS A 27 2.05 -0.45 7.69
CA LYS A 27 2.01 0.81 8.45
C LYS A 27 2.06 2.09 7.59
N SER A 28 2.37 1.99 6.30
CA SER A 28 2.42 3.16 5.43
C SER A 28 1.04 3.82 5.27
N GLN A 29 0.99 5.15 5.25
CA GLN A 29 -0.27 5.91 5.13
C GLN A 29 -1.11 5.49 3.91
N LEU A 30 -0.47 5.27 2.76
CA LEU A 30 -1.18 4.85 1.55
C LEU A 30 -1.77 3.44 1.69
N ALA A 31 -1.02 2.50 2.29
CA ALA A 31 -1.53 1.16 2.54
C ALA A 31 -2.74 1.20 3.48
N ARG A 32 -2.70 2.06 4.52
CA ARG A 32 -3.83 2.24 5.42
C ARG A 32 -5.08 2.77 4.69
N ILE A 33 -4.94 3.80 3.86
CA ILE A 33 -6.05 4.34 3.06
C ILE A 33 -6.65 3.26 2.12
N GLN A 34 -5.79 2.46 1.48
CA GLN A 34 -6.25 1.36 0.63
C GLN A 34 -7.04 0.33 1.43
N THR A 35 -6.55 -0.04 2.61
CA THR A 35 -7.24 -0.97 3.51
C THR A 35 -8.56 -0.42 4.02
N ASP A 36 -8.58 0.84 4.47
CA ASP A 36 -9.79 1.50 4.95
C ASP A 36 -10.88 1.51 3.85
N SER A 37 -10.52 1.82 2.60
CA SER A 37 -11.44 1.79 1.45
C SER A 37 -12.00 0.38 1.19
N VAL A 38 -11.17 -0.66 1.29
CA VAL A 38 -11.64 -2.06 1.14
C VAL A 38 -12.58 -2.45 2.27
N VAL A 39 -12.24 -2.10 3.51
CA VAL A 39 -13.07 -2.36 4.69
C VAL A 39 -14.42 -1.64 4.58
N GLU A 40 -14.44 -0.39 4.14
CA GLU A 40 -15.67 0.37 3.91
C GLU A 40 -16.58 -0.32 2.89
N MET A 41 -16.03 -0.76 1.76
CA MET A 41 -16.79 -1.53 0.76
C MET A 41 -17.35 -2.83 1.33
N LEU A 42 -16.55 -3.56 2.12
CA LEU A 42 -16.99 -4.80 2.76
C LEU A 42 -18.06 -4.57 3.83
N GLN A 43 -17.95 -3.49 4.61
CA GLN A 43 -18.90 -3.14 5.66
C GLN A 43 -20.26 -2.77 5.07
N VAL A 44 -20.30 -2.08 3.91
CA VAL A 44 -21.54 -1.77 3.19
C VAL A 44 -22.23 -3.05 2.71
N GLN A 45 -21.48 -4.01 2.16
CA GLN A 45 -22.05 -5.28 1.65
C GLN A 45 -22.38 -6.28 2.77
N HIS A 46 -21.66 -6.22 3.89
CA HIS A 46 -21.83 -7.12 5.02
C HIS A 46 -21.96 -6.37 6.36
N PRO A 47 -23.07 -5.65 6.60
CA PRO A 47 -23.24 -4.81 7.80
C PRO A 47 -23.19 -5.56 9.14
N HIS A 48 -23.43 -6.87 9.09
CA HIS A 48 -23.43 -7.76 10.26
C HIS A 48 -22.03 -8.25 10.64
N LEU A 49 -21.04 -8.10 9.75
CA LEU A 49 -19.64 -8.43 10.04
C LEU A 49 -18.94 -7.25 10.70
N ARG A 50 -17.95 -7.57 11.52
CA ARG A 50 -17.03 -6.59 12.11
C ARG A 50 -15.66 -6.77 11.50
N PHE A 51 -15.00 -5.68 11.17
CA PHE A 51 -13.65 -5.71 10.62
C PHE A 51 -12.66 -5.05 11.58
N GLU A 52 -11.51 -5.68 11.79
CA GLU A 52 -10.42 -5.16 12.62
C GLU A 52 -9.18 -4.99 11.75
N ILE A 53 -8.55 -3.81 11.76
CA ILE A 53 -7.36 -3.54 10.93
C ILE A 53 -6.09 -3.78 11.76
N VAL A 54 -5.27 -4.73 11.31
CA VAL A 54 -4.01 -5.11 11.95
C VAL A 54 -2.85 -4.53 11.13
N ALA A 55 -2.20 -3.50 11.66
CA ALA A 55 -1.11 -2.79 10.96
C ALA A 55 0.26 -3.38 11.31
N MET A 56 0.99 -3.86 10.29
CA MET A 56 2.28 -4.54 10.41
C MET A 56 3.40 -3.74 9.73
N SER A 57 4.62 -3.90 10.23
CA SER A 57 5.83 -3.31 9.62
C SER A 57 6.55 -4.38 8.80
N THR A 58 6.79 -4.11 7.52
CA THR A 58 7.55 -5.03 6.66
C THR A 58 9.03 -4.67 6.61
N THR A 59 9.88 -5.60 6.16
CA THR A 59 11.32 -5.36 5.99
C THR A 59 11.58 -4.24 4.97
N GLY A 60 10.78 -4.17 3.90
CA GLY A 60 10.87 -3.07 2.94
C GLY A 60 10.48 -1.69 3.50
N ASP A 61 9.76 -1.60 4.62
CA ASP A 61 9.55 -0.33 5.34
C ASP A 61 10.79 0.09 6.16
N ARG A 62 11.63 -0.88 6.56
CA ARG A 62 12.82 -0.66 7.38
C ARG A 62 14.08 -0.40 6.55
N ILE A 63 14.18 -1.01 5.36
CA ILE A 63 15.33 -0.86 4.46
C ILE A 63 15.07 0.27 3.45
N LEU A 64 15.50 1.49 3.77
CA LEU A 64 15.40 2.65 2.88
C LEU A 64 16.70 2.95 2.11
N ASP A 65 17.83 2.39 2.56
CA ASP A 65 19.19 2.81 2.15
C ASP A 65 19.85 1.95 1.05
N THR A 66 19.23 0.83 0.65
CA THR A 66 19.76 -0.05 -0.40
C THR A 66 18.89 -0.02 -1.65
N ALA A 67 19.49 -0.01 -2.84
CA ALA A 67 18.74 0.01 -4.09
C ALA A 67 17.87 -1.25 -4.23
N LEU A 68 16.57 -1.11 -4.52
CA LEU A 68 15.65 -2.26 -4.74
C LEU A 68 16.21 -3.25 -5.79
N SER A 69 16.96 -2.78 -6.78
CA SER A 69 17.63 -3.62 -7.78
C SER A 69 18.76 -4.49 -7.22
N LYS A 70 19.35 -4.10 -6.09
CA LYS A 70 20.41 -4.85 -5.39
C LYS A 70 19.86 -5.79 -4.32
N ILE A 71 18.63 -5.59 -3.84
CA ILE A 71 18.09 -6.37 -2.71
C ILE A 71 17.57 -7.74 -3.16
N GLY A 72 17.32 -7.98 -4.45
CA GLY A 72 17.07 -9.33 -5.01
C GLY A 72 15.80 -10.07 -4.52
N GLU A 73 15.21 -9.65 -3.40
CA GLU A 73 14.07 -10.30 -2.80
C GLU A 73 12.76 -9.74 -3.36
N LYS A 74 12.12 -10.53 -4.23
CA LYS A 74 10.82 -10.24 -4.83
C LYS A 74 9.68 -10.09 -3.80
N SER A 75 9.92 -10.42 -2.52
CA SER A 75 8.90 -10.47 -1.46
C SER A 75 9.11 -9.46 -0.31
N LEU A 76 9.93 -8.41 -0.51
CA LEU A 76 10.27 -7.41 0.54
C LEU A 76 9.08 -6.72 1.23
N PHE A 77 7.92 -6.71 0.58
CA PHE A 77 6.72 -6.03 1.07
C PHE A 77 5.55 -6.97 1.37
N THR A 78 5.68 -8.27 1.06
CA THR A 78 4.58 -9.24 1.19
C THR A 78 4.86 -10.29 2.26
N LYS A 79 6.13 -10.66 2.48
CA LYS A 79 6.53 -11.77 3.35
C LYS A 79 5.96 -11.71 4.77
N GLU A 80 6.01 -10.55 5.44
CA GLU A 80 5.50 -10.46 6.81
C GLU A 80 3.97 -10.57 6.89
N LEU A 81 3.27 -10.12 5.85
CA LEU A 81 1.81 -10.21 5.78
C LEU A 81 1.36 -11.63 5.38
N GLU A 82 2.12 -12.30 4.52
CA GLU A 82 1.95 -13.72 4.18
C GLU A 82 2.14 -14.59 5.44
N ASN A 83 3.19 -14.34 6.23
CA ASN A 83 3.40 -15.05 7.51
C ASN A 83 2.25 -14.82 8.50
N ALA A 84 1.65 -13.62 8.51
CA ALA A 84 0.53 -13.30 9.38
C ALA A 84 -0.75 -14.05 8.96
N LEU A 85 -0.96 -14.23 7.66
CA LEU A 85 -2.03 -15.08 7.13
C LEU A 85 -1.80 -16.55 7.48
N GLU A 86 -0.56 -17.05 7.33
CA GLU A 86 -0.21 -18.45 7.64
C GLU A 86 -0.38 -18.80 9.13
N ARG A 87 -0.15 -17.83 10.01
CA ARG A 87 -0.29 -17.99 11.47
C ARG A 87 -1.70 -17.72 11.99
N ASP A 88 -2.67 -17.53 11.10
CA ASP A 88 -4.03 -17.10 11.45
C ASP A 88 -4.03 -15.84 12.34
N GLU A 89 -3.07 -14.92 12.17
CA GLU A 89 -3.04 -13.62 12.87
C GLU A 89 -3.97 -12.61 12.18
N VAL A 90 -4.13 -12.74 10.86
CA VAL A 90 -5.07 -11.97 10.03
C VAL A 90 -5.82 -12.92 9.10
N ASP A 91 -7.02 -12.52 8.67
CA ASP A 91 -7.89 -13.36 7.82
C ASP A 91 -7.80 -12.96 6.34
N LEU A 92 -7.44 -11.71 6.05
CA LEU A 92 -7.16 -11.22 4.70
C LEU A 92 -6.15 -10.07 4.73
N VAL A 93 -5.50 -9.80 3.61
CA VAL A 93 -4.52 -8.71 3.46
C VAL A 93 -4.85 -7.85 2.26
N VAL A 94 -4.68 -6.54 2.38
CA VAL A 94 -4.86 -5.58 1.27
C VAL A 94 -3.51 -5.13 0.73
N HIS A 95 -3.32 -5.28 -0.58
CA HIS A 95 -2.12 -4.87 -1.30
C HIS A 95 -2.44 -4.02 -2.53
N SER A 96 -1.49 -3.18 -2.91
CA SER A 96 -1.40 -2.69 -4.29
C SER A 96 -1.00 -3.84 -5.19
N LEU A 97 -1.83 -4.18 -6.18
CA LEU A 97 -1.62 -5.35 -7.05
C LEU A 97 -0.25 -5.36 -7.75
N LYS A 98 0.31 -4.18 -8.06
CA LYS A 98 1.64 -4.04 -8.68
C LYS A 98 2.80 -4.53 -7.81
N ASP A 99 2.57 -4.64 -6.49
CA ASP A 99 3.58 -5.03 -5.50
C ASP A 99 3.48 -6.53 -5.15
N LEU A 100 2.50 -7.26 -5.70
CA LEU A 100 2.40 -8.71 -5.58
C LEU A 100 3.26 -9.41 -6.64
N PRO A 101 3.93 -10.53 -6.29
CA PRO A 101 4.63 -11.35 -7.27
C PRO A 101 3.61 -12.03 -8.21
N THR A 102 4.05 -12.35 -9.42
CA THR A 102 3.22 -13.07 -10.41
C THR A 102 2.88 -14.50 -10.00
N SER A 103 3.71 -15.09 -9.14
CA SER A 103 3.50 -16.41 -8.57
C SER A 103 3.44 -16.25 -7.06
N LEU A 104 2.30 -16.59 -6.47
CA LEU A 104 2.10 -16.56 -5.03
C LEU A 104 2.67 -17.85 -4.40
N PRO A 105 3.12 -17.80 -3.14
CA PRO A 105 3.51 -19.01 -2.43
C PRO A 105 2.29 -19.96 -2.29
N PRO A 106 2.52 -21.27 -2.17
CA PRO A 106 1.45 -22.23 -1.91
C PRO A 106 0.64 -21.85 -0.67
N GLY A 107 -0.67 -22.05 -0.72
CA GLY A 107 -1.58 -21.70 0.39
C GLY A 107 -2.14 -20.28 0.33
N PHE A 108 -1.63 -19.41 -0.55
CA PHE A 108 -2.16 -18.06 -0.74
C PHE A 108 -2.83 -17.91 -2.11
N THR A 109 -3.84 -17.04 -2.16
CA THR A 109 -4.52 -16.67 -3.41
C THR A 109 -4.95 -15.21 -3.38
N ILE A 110 -5.11 -14.60 -4.56
CA ILE A 110 -5.77 -13.29 -4.68
C ILE A 110 -7.28 -13.55 -4.66
N GLY A 111 -7.90 -13.34 -3.50
CA GLY A 111 -9.33 -13.57 -3.32
C GLY A 111 -10.22 -12.52 -4.00
N ALA A 112 -9.70 -11.32 -4.25
CA ALA A 112 -10.44 -10.25 -4.91
C ALA A 112 -9.51 -9.26 -5.63
N ILE A 113 -10.00 -8.70 -6.73
CA ILE A 113 -9.40 -7.54 -7.39
C ILE A 113 -10.45 -6.42 -7.37
N CYS A 114 -10.14 -5.32 -6.68
CA CYS A 114 -11.04 -4.17 -6.59
C CYS A 114 -11.13 -3.43 -7.92
N LYS A 115 -12.15 -2.56 -8.05
CA LYS A 115 -12.28 -1.65 -9.20
C LYS A 115 -10.98 -0.86 -9.38
N ARG A 116 -10.50 -0.81 -10.63
CA ARG A 116 -9.21 -0.22 -10.95
C ARG A 116 -9.30 1.31 -10.95
N GLU A 117 -8.48 1.94 -10.11
CA GLU A 117 -8.22 3.39 -10.15
C GLU A 117 -7.39 3.78 -11.38
N ASN A 118 -7.19 5.09 -11.59
CA ASN A 118 -6.42 5.60 -12.72
C ASN A 118 -5.03 4.91 -12.82
N PRO A 119 -4.75 4.18 -13.93
CA PRO A 119 -3.53 3.38 -14.04
C PRO A 119 -2.32 4.16 -14.58
N HIS A 120 -2.48 5.44 -14.93
CA HIS A 120 -1.44 6.22 -15.58
C HIS A 120 -0.37 6.68 -14.58
N ASP A 121 0.88 6.74 -15.05
CA ASP A 121 1.92 7.45 -14.32
C ASP A 121 1.63 8.96 -14.36
N ALA A 122 1.89 9.66 -13.26
CA ALA A 122 1.76 11.11 -13.15
C ALA A 122 3.13 11.78 -13.00
N VAL A 123 3.21 13.06 -13.37
CA VAL A 123 4.42 13.87 -13.18
C VAL A 123 4.10 14.94 -12.15
N VAL A 124 4.96 15.08 -11.15
CA VAL A 124 4.85 16.14 -10.15
C VAL A 124 6.02 17.12 -10.32
N PHE A 125 5.68 18.32 -10.77
CA PHE A 125 6.64 19.39 -11.00
C PHE A 125 6.95 20.14 -9.71
N HIS A 126 8.21 20.55 -9.55
CA HIS A 126 8.55 21.53 -8.53
C HIS A 126 7.78 22.84 -8.79
N PRO A 127 7.42 23.61 -7.74
CA PRO A 127 6.62 24.84 -7.89
C PRO A 127 7.16 25.82 -8.95
N LYS A 128 8.48 25.93 -9.10
CA LYS A 128 9.17 26.71 -10.16
C LYS A 128 8.83 26.29 -11.60
N HIS A 129 8.23 25.13 -11.80
CA HIS A 129 7.83 24.58 -13.09
C HIS A 129 6.32 24.30 -13.14
N ALA A 130 5.52 24.97 -12.30
CA ALA A 130 4.07 24.89 -12.36
C ALA A 130 3.56 25.24 -13.77
N GLY A 131 2.57 24.48 -14.26
CA GLY A 131 2.00 24.64 -15.61
C GLY A 131 2.85 24.09 -16.75
N LYS A 132 4.06 23.58 -16.48
CA LYS A 132 4.92 22.97 -17.51
C LYS A 132 4.55 21.51 -17.77
N THR A 133 4.93 21.04 -18.97
CA THR A 133 4.97 19.62 -19.34
C THR A 133 6.42 19.15 -19.46
N LEU A 134 6.64 17.82 -19.48
CA LEU A 134 7.98 17.26 -19.67
C LEU A 134 8.68 17.78 -20.94
N SER A 135 7.91 18.00 -22.02
CA SER A 135 8.43 18.53 -23.29
C SER A 135 8.90 19.99 -23.20
N SER A 136 8.33 20.77 -22.27
CA SER A 136 8.60 22.21 -22.08
C SER A 136 9.68 22.51 -21.03
N LEU A 137 10.27 21.46 -20.45
CA LEU A 137 11.32 21.62 -19.44
C LEU A 137 12.64 22.08 -20.08
N PRO A 138 13.46 22.87 -19.36
CA PRO A 138 14.81 23.18 -19.80
C PRO A 138 15.62 21.91 -20.05
N GLU A 139 16.55 21.96 -20.99
CA GLU A 139 17.49 20.87 -21.21
C GLU A 139 18.26 20.54 -19.92
N LYS A 140 18.65 19.28 -19.78
CA LYS A 140 19.35 18.74 -18.60
C LYS A 140 18.56 18.84 -17.29
N SER A 141 17.26 19.19 -17.33
CA SER A 141 16.38 19.12 -16.15
C SER A 141 16.37 17.70 -15.59
N VAL A 142 16.40 17.60 -14.27
CA VAL A 142 16.53 16.32 -13.56
C VAL A 142 15.16 15.81 -13.11
N ILE A 143 14.83 14.59 -13.52
CA ILE A 143 13.63 13.84 -13.14
C ILE A 143 14.01 12.74 -12.15
N GLY A 144 13.42 12.78 -10.96
CA GLY A 144 13.56 11.75 -9.94
C GLY A 144 12.63 10.57 -10.20
N THR A 145 13.17 9.38 -10.46
CA THR A 145 12.41 8.11 -10.47
C THR A 145 13.35 6.93 -10.21
N SER A 146 12.95 6.01 -9.33
CA SER A 146 13.65 4.73 -9.10
C SER A 146 12.96 3.54 -9.77
N SER A 147 12.00 3.79 -10.65
CA SER A 147 11.40 2.74 -11.48
C SER A 147 12.17 2.60 -12.79
N LEU A 148 12.78 1.43 -13.00
CA LEU A 148 13.46 1.11 -14.26
C LEU A 148 12.51 1.24 -15.47
N ARG A 149 11.25 0.79 -15.31
CA ARG A 149 10.19 0.94 -16.33
C ARG A 149 10.00 2.39 -16.75
N ARG A 150 9.78 3.30 -15.78
CA ARG A 150 9.60 4.73 -16.06
C ARG A 150 10.86 5.35 -16.64
N ALA A 151 12.03 5.07 -16.05
CA ALA A 151 13.30 5.62 -16.52
C ALA A 151 13.60 5.24 -17.97
N ALA A 152 13.41 3.96 -18.35
CA ALA A 152 13.65 3.50 -19.72
C ALA A 152 12.72 4.19 -20.74
N GLN A 153 11.41 4.23 -20.44
CA GLN A 153 10.42 4.86 -21.33
C GLN A 153 10.66 6.37 -21.47
N LEU A 154 10.96 7.06 -20.36
CA LEU A 154 11.18 8.50 -20.37
C LEU A 154 12.51 8.88 -21.00
N LYS A 155 13.59 8.12 -20.80
CA LYS A 155 14.89 8.33 -21.49
C LYS A 155 14.75 8.22 -23.00
N ARG A 156 13.99 7.24 -23.49
CA ARG A 156 13.73 7.07 -24.92
C ARG A 156 12.94 8.26 -25.49
N LYS A 157 11.92 8.75 -24.78
CA LYS A 157 11.04 9.82 -25.26
C LYS A 157 11.63 11.23 -25.07
N PHE A 158 12.44 11.43 -24.03
CA PHE A 158 12.98 12.74 -23.64
C PHE A 158 14.50 12.63 -23.40
N PRO A 159 15.32 12.39 -24.45
CA PRO A 159 16.76 12.16 -24.31
C PRO A 159 17.53 13.36 -23.76
N ARG A 160 16.96 14.57 -23.87
CA ARG A 160 17.55 15.82 -23.34
C ARG A 160 17.37 16.01 -21.82
N LEU A 161 16.59 15.16 -21.15
CA LEU A 161 16.36 15.22 -19.71
C LEU A 161 17.29 14.25 -18.96
N GLN A 162 17.62 14.58 -17.73
CA GLN A 162 18.41 13.71 -16.85
C GLN A 162 17.49 12.93 -15.91
N PHE A 163 17.85 11.68 -15.62
CA PHE A 163 17.07 10.80 -14.74
C PHE A 163 17.92 10.32 -13.60
N LYS A 164 17.45 10.51 -12.37
CA LYS A 164 18.17 10.12 -11.15
C LYS A 164 17.24 9.38 -10.20
N ASP A 165 17.84 8.53 -9.37
CA ASP A 165 17.10 7.76 -8.38
C ASP A 165 16.55 8.65 -7.27
N ILE A 166 15.31 8.35 -6.84
CA ILE A 166 14.68 8.96 -5.68
C ILE A 166 14.00 7.89 -4.83
N ARG A 167 14.30 7.89 -3.53
CA ARG A 167 13.85 6.87 -2.56
C ARG A 167 12.89 7.47 -1.53
N GLY A 168 12.29 6.58 -0.76
CA GLY A 168 11.30 6.90 0.25
C GLY A 168 9.85 6.84 -0.25
N ASN A 169 8.92 6.90 0.70
CA ASN A 169 7.47 6.99 0.45
C ASN A 169 7.09 8.34 -0.19
N LEU A 170 5.84 8.46 -0.64
CA LEU A 170 5.34 9.67 -1.32
C LEU A 170 5.66 10.95 -0.55
N ASN A 171 5.39 10.97 0.75
CA ASN A 171 5.64 12.13 1.61
C ASN A 171 7.12 12.52 1.66
N THR A 172 8.04 11.57 1.79
CA THR A 172 9.48 11.85 1.76
C THR A 172 9.95 12.34 0.38
N ARG A 173 9.40 11.80 -0.71
CA ARG A 173 9.71 12.26 -2.08
C ARG A 173 9.25 13.70 -2.32
N LEU A 174 8.06 14.07 -1.83
CA LEU A 174 7.52 15.42 -1.93
C LEU A 174 8.27 16.41 -1.03
N ARG A 175 8.69 16.00 0.18
CA ARG A 175 9.49 16.86 1.07
C ARG A 175 10.92 17.09 0.60
N GLY A 176 11.51 16.11 -0.11
CA GLY A 176 12.87 16.19 -0.65
C GLY A 176 13.09 17.30 -1.70
N TRP A 177 12.01 17.96 -2.15
CA TRP A 177 12.01 19.03 -3.15
C TRP A 177 12.88 20.24 -2.77
N GLY A 178 13.10 20.50 -1.47
CA GLY A 178 13.77 21.71 -1.02
C GLY A 178 15.31 21.73 -1.12
N ARG A 179 16.00 20.60 -1.35
CA ARG A 179 17.48 20.56 -1.25
C ARG A 179 18.25 19.90 -2.40
N LYS A 180 17.63 19.09 -3.26
CA LYS A 180 18.41 18.30 -4.26
C LYS A 180 17.78 18.06 -5.64
N TRP A 181 16.45 18.14 -5.84
CA TRP A 181 15.84 17.65 -7.08
C TRP A 181 14.69 18.54 -7.62
N PRO A 182 14.73 18.96 -8.89
CA PRO A 182 13.73 19.86 -9.45
C PRO A 182 12.42 19.20 -9.90
N ILE A 183 12.29 17.87 -10.07
CA ILE A 183 11.04 17.22 -10.54
C ILE A 183 10.95 15.77 -10.05
N CYS A 184 9.75 15.29 -9.65
CA CYS A 184 9.51 13.90 -9.26
C CYS A 184 8.46 13.24 -10.18
N CYS A 185 8.78 12.06 -10.71
CA CYS A 185 7.84 11.20 -11.44
C CYS A 185 7.49 9.92 -10.65
#